data_AF-A0A0E3QF58-F1
#
_entry.id   AF-A0A0E3QF58-F1
#
_cell.length_a   1.000
_cell.length_b   1.000
_cell.length_c   1.000
_cell.angle_alpha   90.00
_cell.angle_beta   90.00
_cell.angle_gamma   90.00
#
_symmetry.space_group_name_H-M   'P 1'
#
loop_
_entity.id
_entity.type
_entity.pdbx_description
1 polymer ?
#
loop_
_entity_poly.entity_id
_entity_poly.type
_entity_poly.pdbx_seq_one_letter_code
_entity_poly.pdbx_strand_id
1 'polypeptide(L)'
;MDSLEVFDVESAIAPEQGFYRKIIEDNLSSLKLAPAIGRIKVVLRPEDSLFQMAILLRDVGTRVTTTDIADVDAKPIAREIIISIKKEQYIPELLGILWERYGKANISQPDRWTVAISTENPKEEAAFLKDMMVADPKHRLHENLVDFAIRVTPEGFRVRYHLYKGNQFIFVASEEALKHEWIEEAGAMLEELMKGGKN
;
A
#
# COMPACT_ATOMS: atom_id res chain seq x y z
N MET A 1 10.92 5.10 -12.87
CA MET A 1 9.60 4.75 -12.31
C MET A 1 9.37 3.27 -12.60
N ASP A 2 10.32 2.41 -12.20
CA ASP A 2 10.50 1.06 -12.73
C ASP A 2 9.90 -0.02 -11.80
N SER A 3 8.64 0.13 -11.38
CA SER A 3 8.09 -0.68 -10.27
C SER A 3 6.86 -1.53 -10.62
N LEU A 4 6.36 -1.53 -11.85
CA LEU A 4 5.18 -2.33 -12.24
C LEU A 4 5.55 -3.35 -13.31
N GLU A 5 5.17 -4.62 -13.10
CA GLU A 5 5.41 -5.72 -14.05
C GLU A 5 4.51 -5.56 -15.28
N VAL A 6 3.27 -5.11 -15.06
CA VAL A 6 2.31 -4.80 -16.11
C VAL A 6 1.59 -3.52 -15.74
N PHE A 7 1.53 -2.58 -16.67
CA PHE A 7 0.72 -1.38 -16.57
C PHE A 7 0.08 -1.12 -17.92
N ASP A 8 -1.19 -1.48 -18.01
CA ASP A 8 -1.98 -1.36 -19.21
C ASP A 8 -3.17 -0.42 -19.01
N VAL A 9 -3.40 0.47 -19.97
CA VAL A 9 -4.51 1.43 -19.98
C VAL A 9 -5.13 1.39 -21.36
N GLU A 10 -6.31 0.80 -21.44
CA GLU A 10 -7.11 0.73 -22.66
C GLU A 10 -8.19 1.83 -22.60
N SER A 11 -8.26 2.65 -23.64
CA SER A 11 -9.38 3.55 -23.90
C SER A 11 -9.75 3.47 -25.36
N ALA A 12 -11.04 3.56 -25.66
CA ALA A 12 -11.55 3.68 -27.03
C ALA A 12 -10.99 4.92 -27.76
N ILE A 13 -10.55 5.94 -27.00
CA ILE A 13 -10.01 7.19 -27.52
C ILE A 13 -8.48 7.21 -27.28
N ALA A 14 -7.69 6.96 -28.32
CA ALA A 14 -6.23 6.78 -28.20
C ALA A 14 -5.48 7.94 -27.49
N PRO A 15 -5.80 9.24 -27.73
CA PRO A 15 -5.18 10.34 -26.98
C PRO A 15 -5.42 10.31 -25.47
N GLU A 16 -6.52 9.71 -25.01
CA GLU A 16 -6.88 9.66 -23.58
C GLU A 16 -6.05 8.64 -22.80
N GLN A 17 -5.51 7.62 -23.47
CA GLN A 17 -4.72 6.56 -22.82
C GLN A 17 -3.49 7.13 -22.11
N GLY A 18 -2.74 8.00 -22.78
CA GLY A 18 -1.55 8.63 -22.20
C GLY A 18 -1.87 9.58 -21.05
N PHE A 19 -3.00 10.29 -21.14
CA PHE A 19 -3.45 11.19 -20.09
C PHE A 19 -3.90 10.42 -18.84
N TYR A 20 -4.74 9.40 -19.00
CA TYR A 20 -5.19 8.56 -17.88
C TYR A 20 -4.05 7.79 -17.24
N ARG A 21 -3.11 7.27 -18.04
CA ARG A 21 -1.88 6.66 -17.52
C ARG A 21 -1.17 7.62 -16.57
N LYS A 22 -0.99 8.89 -16.95
CA LYS A 22 -0.32 9.88 -16.10
C LYS A 22 -1.10 10.17 -14.81
N ILE A 23 -2.43 10.31 -14.89
CA ILE A 23 -3.28 10.48 -13.70
C ILE A 23 -3.10 9.31 -12.73
N ILE A 24 -3.08 8.09 -13.25
CA ILE A 24 -2.87 6.88 -12.46
C ILE A 24 -1.49 6.90 -11.81
N GLU A 25 -0.43 7.22 -12.57
CA GLU A 25 0.95 7.30 -12.07
C GLU A 25 1.10 8.33 -10.93
N ASP A 26 0.52 9.52 -11.10
CA ASP A 26 0.56 10.59 -10.10
C ASP A 26 -0.16 10.17 -8.81
N ASN A 27 -1.31 9.51 -8.92
CA ASN A 27 -2.06 9.02 -7.76
C ASN A 27 -1.38 7.83 -7.07
N LEU A 28 -0.77 6.92 -7.82
CA LEU A 28 0.02 5.81 -7.28
C LEU A 28 1.21 6.31 -6.46
N SER A 29 1.88 7.36 -6.95
CA SER A 29 2.99 8.02 -6.26
C SER A 29 2.51 8.73 -4.99
N SER A 30 1.42 9.49 -5.08
CA SER A 30 0.82 10.22 -3.96
C SER A 30 0.44 9.30 -2.79
N LEU A 31 -0.17 8.15 -3.08
CA LEU A 31 -0.61 7.17 -2.08
C LEU A 31 0.47 6.13 -1.72
N LYS A 32 1.67 6.24 -2.31
CA LYS A 32 2.79 5.30 -2.12
C LYS A 32 2.40 3.83 -2.38
N LEU A 33 1.52 3.60 -3.36
CA LEU A 33 0.98 2.28 -3.69
C LEU A 33 1.85 1.50 -4.69
N ALA A 34 2.72 2.18 -5.43
CA ALA A 34 3.55 1.56 -6.46
C ALA A 34 4.36 0.32 -5.99
N PRO A 35 4.94 0.30 -4.77
CA PRO A 35 5.68 -0.88 -4.29
C PRO A 35 4.79 -2.09 -3.96
N ALA A 36 3.50 -1.88 -3.69
CA ALA A 36 2.57 -2.94 -3.32
C ALA A 36 1.87 -3.56 -4.55
N ILE A 37 1.79 -2.81 -5.65
CA ILE A 37 1.14 -3.25 -6.88
C ILE A 37 2.15 -3.96 -7.77
N GLY A 38 1.78 -5.14 -8.25
CA GLY A 38 2.56 -5.89 -9.23
C GLY A 38 2.10 -5.54 -10.63
N ARG A 39 0.79 -5.61 -10.86
CA ARG A 39 0.16 -5.43 -12.17
C ARG A 39 -1.11 -4.61 -12.06
N ILE A 40 -1.34 -3.76 -13.05
CA ILE A 40 -2.56 -2.97 -13.18
C ILE A 40 -3.04 -2.99 -14.64
N LYS A 41 -4.34 -3.18 -14.82
CA LYS A 41 -5.05 -2.98 -16.09
C LYS A 41 -6.24 -2.07 -15.83
N VAL A 42 -6.39 -1.03 -16.64
CA VAL A 42 -7.52 -0.10 -16.60
C VAL A 42 -8.16 -0.05 -17.98
N VAL A 43 -9.49 -0.12 -18.01
CA VAL A 43 -10.29 -0.02 -19.24
C VAL A 43 -11.28 1.13 -19.07
N LEU A 44 -11.29 2.04 -20.03
CA LEU A 44 -12.25 3.13 -20.12
C LEU A 44 -13.10 2.97 -21.39
N ARG A 45 -14.41 2.93 -21.22
CA ARG A 45 -15.40 2.92 -22.29
C ARG A 45 -16.35 4.12 -22.13
N PRO A 46 -16.02 5.28 -22.73
CA PRO A 46 -16.85 6.48 -22.63
C PRO A 46 -18.28 6.28 -23.14
N GLU A 47 -18.47 5.50 -24.22
CA GLU A 47 -19.81 5.27 -24.79
C GLU A 47 -20.73 4.47 -23.86
N ASP A 48 -20.15 3.61 -23.02
CA ASP A 48 -20.87 2.83 -22.01
C ASP A 48 -20.93 3.54 -20.65
N SER A 49 -20.34 4.74 -20.52
CA SER A 49 -20.05 5.41 -19.24
C SER A 49 -19.45 4.43 -18.23
N LEU A 50 -18.41 3.68 -18.64
CA LEU A 50 -17.83 2.59 -17.87
C LEU A 50 -16.32 2.78 -17.63
N PHE A 51 -15.94 2.63 -16.36
CA PHE A 51 -14.57 2.57 -15.89
C PHE A 51 -14.34 1.25 -15.17
N GLN A 52 -13.31 0.51 -15.58
CA GLN A 52 -12.92 -0.76 -14.97
C GLN A 52 -11.44 -0.75 -14.63
N MET A 53 -11.10 -1.34 -13.49
CA MET A 53 -9.74 -1.49 -13.03
C MET A 53 -9.56 -2.84 -12.37
N ALA A 54 -8.50 -3.54 -12.77
CA ALA A 54 -8.02 -4.76 -12.16
C ALA A 54 -6.57 -4.56 -11.69
N ILE A 55 -6.30 -4.95 -10.45
CA ILE A 55 -5.00 -4.84 -9.81
C ILE A 55 -4.63 -6.20 -9.22
N LEU A 56 -3.42 -6.64 -9.55
CA LEU A 56 -2.75 -7.74 -8.88
C LEU A 56 -1.64 -7.18 -8.00
N LEU A 57 -1.77 -7.38 -6.69
CA LEU A 57 -0.77 -6.98 -5.73
C LEU A 57 0.42 -7.95 -5.75
N ARG A 58 1.60 -7.40 -5.49
CA ARG A 58 2.77 -8.21 -5.14
C ARG A 58 2.47 -8.98 -3.85
N ASP A 59 3.20 -10.05 -3.61
CA ASP A 59 3.22 -10.65 -2.28
C ASP A 59 3.97 -9.69 -1.33
N VAL A 60 3.27 -8.66 -0.87
CA VAL A 60 3.76 -7.76 0.18
C VAL A 60 3.74 -8.56 1.47
N GLY A 61 4.93 -8.79 2.01
CA GLY A 61 5.16 -9.55 3.24
C GLY A 61 4.12 -9.23 4.32
N THR A 62 3.62 -10.28 4.96
CA THR A 62 2.41 -10.24 5.79
C THR A 62 2.55 -9.45 7.09
N ARG A 63 3.77 -9.13 7.54
CA ARG A 63 4.06 -8.34 8.75
C ARG A 63 5.43 -7.70 8.60
N VAL A 64 5.55 -6.43 8.98
CA VAL A 64 6.84 -5.74 9.11
C VAL A 64 7.16 -5.66 10.59
N THR A 65 8.20 -6.35 11.02
CA THR A 65 8.71 -6.33 12.40
C THR A 65 9.76 -5.23 12.59
N THR A 66 10.08 -4.89 13.84
CA THR A 66 11.17 -3.96 14.14
C THR A 66 12.50 -4.43 13.53
N THR A 67 12.81 -5.73 13.59
CA THR A 67 14.03 -6.28 12.99
C THR A 67 14.10 -6.15 11.47
N ASP A 68 12.96 -6.07 10.78
CA ASP A 68 12.92 -5.84 9.33
C ASP A 68 13.32 -4.41 8.94
N ILE A 69 13.25 -3.47 9.88
CA ILE A 69 13.38 -2.04 9.61
C ILE A 69 14.47 -1.35 10.43
N ALA A 70 14.99 -1.99 11.49
CA ALA A 70 15.94 -1.40 12.43
C ALA A 70 16.74 -2.47 13.19
N ASP A 71 17.90 -2.08 13.72
CA ASP A 71 18.63 -2.85 14.72
C ASP A 71 18.22 -2.40 16.12
N VAL A 72 18.04 -3.35 17.05
CA VAL A 72 17.66 -3.08 18.45
C VAL A 72 18.80 -3.53 19.36
N ASP A 73 19.40 -2.59 20.07
CA ASP A 73 20.49 -2.83 21.01
C ASP A 73 20.14 -2.39 22.43
N ALA A 74 20.31 -3.30 23.40
CA ALA A 74 20.07 -3.00 24.80
C ALA A 74 21.34 -2.44 25.44
N LYS A 75 21.20 -1.36 26.21
CA LYS A 75 22.25 -0.78 27.05
C LYS A 75 21.85 -0.91 28.53
N PRO A 76 22.04 -2.09 29.16
CA PRO A 76 21.58 -2.34 30.53
C PRO A 76 22.15 -1.39 31.58
N ILE A 77 23.42 -0.99 31.42
CA ILE A 77 24.10 -0.06 32.34
C ILE A 77 23.47 1.34 32.26
N ALA A 78 23.16 1.80 31.05
CA ALA A 78 22.55 3.11 30.80
C ALA A 78 21.02 3.10 31.03
N ARG A 79 20.41 1.94 31.27
CA ARG A 79 18.94 1.78 31.33
C ARG A 79 18.23 2.25 30.06
N GLU A 80 18.84 1.94 28.92
CA GLU A 80 18.37 2.40 27.62
C GLU A 80 18.32 1.28 26.58
N ILE A 81 17.49 1.47 25.57
CA ILE A 81 17.47 0.70 24.33
C ILE A 81 17.71 1.67 23.17
N ILE A 82 18.63 1.32 22.28
CA ILE A 82 18.91 2.09 21.08
C ILE A 82 18.35 1.33 19.88
N ILE A 83 17.51 1.99 19.10
CA ILE A 83 16.96 1.51 17.84
C ILE A 83 17.61 2.29 16.70
N SER A 84 18.38 1.60 15.87
CA SER A 84 19.03 2.17 14.68
C SER A 84 18.24 1.80 13.42
N ILE A 85 17.49 2.75 12.89
CA ILE A 85 16.55 2.59 11.78
C ILE A 85 17.29 2.51 10.44
N LYS A 86 16.87 1.56 9.61
CA LYS A 86 17.38 1.30 8.24
C LYS A 86 16.37 1.68 7.16
N LYS A 87 15.06 1.66 7.46
CA LYS A 87 13.98 1.93 6.49
C LYS A 87 13.13 3.13 6.92
N GLU A 88 13.40 4.28 6.30
CA GLU A 88 12.79 5.57 6.63
C GLU A 88 11.26 5.57 6.59
N GLN A 89 10.68 4.83 5.64
CA GLN A 89 9.24 4.83 5.39
C GLN A 89 8.39 4.32 6.56
N TYR A 90 8.99 3.66 7.55
CA TYR A 90 8.32 3.11 8.73
C TYR A 90 8.61 3.89 10.01
N ILE A 91 9.38 4.98 9.95
CA ILE A 91 9.69 5.81 11.12
C ILE A 91 8.42 6.33 11.82
N PRO A 92 7.42 6.89 11.09
CA PRO A 92 6.21 7.40 11.74
C PRO A 92 5.44 6.32 12.50
N GLU A 93 5.26 5.14 11.89
CA GLU A 93 4.57 4.00 12.48
C GLU A 93 5.32 3.47 13.71
N LEU A 94 6.63 3.29 13.60
CA LEU A 94 7.49 2.86 14.71
C LEU A 94 7.37 3.83 15.89
N LEU A 95 7.54 5.14 15.65
CA LEU A 95 7.45 6.15 16.71
C LEU A 95 6.07 6.19 17.37
N GLY A 96 5.00 6.04 16.59
CA GLY A 96 3.63 5.97 17.12
C GLY A 96 3.46 4.86 18.14
N ILE A 97 3.88 3.64 17.79
CA ILE A 97 3.80 2.46 18.68
C ILE A 97 4.67 2.65 19.92
N LEU A 98 5.90 3.16 19.75
CA LEU A 98 6.81 3.39 20.87
C LEU A 98 6.27 4.46 21.84
N TRP A 99 5.68 5.54 21.34
CA TRP A 99 5.06 6.55 22.20
C TRP A 99 3.83 6.03 22.93
N GLU A 100 3.03 5.20 22.29
CA GLU A 100 1.85 4.60 22.92
C GLU A 100 2.26 3.63 24.04
N ARG A 101 3.34 2.87 23.84
CA ARG A 101 3.82 1.86 24.81
C ARG A 101 4.65 2.44 25.96
N TYR A 102 5.59 3.32 25.66
CA TYR A 102 6.56 3.83 26.64
C TYR A 102 6.28 5.27 27.09
N GLY A 103 5.40 5.98 26.40
CA GLY A 103 5.15 7.40 26.61
C GLY A 103 6.21 8.28 25.96
N LYS A 104 5.78 9.41 25.39
CA LYS A 104 6.64 10.35 24.67
C LYS A 104 7.83 10.87 25.50
N ALA A 105 7.69 10.96 26.83
CA ALA A 105 8.75 11.44 27.72
C ALA A 105 9.93 10.46 27.85
N ASN A 106 9.71 9.17 27.61
CA ASN A 106 10.74 8.13 27.70
C ASN A 106 11.38 7.81 26.34
N ILE A 107 10.98 8.54 25.29
CA ILE A 107 11.47 8.36 23.92
C ILE A 107 12.24 9.62 23.51
N SER A 108 13.51 9.45 23.18
CA SER A 108 14.36 10.49 22.60
C SER A 108 14.74 10.10 21.17
N GLN A 109 14.76 11.07 20.25
CA GLN A 109 15.23 10.88 18.88
C GLN A 109 16.41 11.84 18.63
N PRO A 110 17.66 11.43 18.96
CA PRO A 110 18.84 12.29 18.80
C PRO A 110 19.06 12.74 17.36
N ASP A 111 18.72 11.87 16.41
CA ASP A 111 18.79 12.12 14.98
C ASP A 111 17.70 11.33 14.24
N ARG A 112 17.57 11.55 12.92
CA ARG A 112 16.51 10.96 12.11
C ARG A 112 16.45 9.43 12.15
N TRP A 113 17.60 8.77 12.30
CA TRP A 113 17.77 7.32 12.18
C TRP A 113 17.93 6.62 13.53
N THR A 114 17.98 7.36 14.63
CA THR A 114 18.24 6.80 15.96
C THR A 114 17.11 7.13 16.92
N VAL A 115 16.56 6.12 17.58
CA VAL A 115 15.61 6.28 18.69
C VAL A 115 16.20 5.67 19.95
N ALA A 116 16.19 6.42 21.05
CA ALA A 116 16.59 5.96 22.36
C ALA A 116 15.35 5.83 23.26
N ILE A 117 15.25 4.72 23.98
CA ILE A 117 14.14 4.40 24.89
C ILE A 117 14.71 4.23 26.29
N SER A 118 14.27 5.06 27.24
CA SER A 118 14.61 4.88 28.65
C SER A 118 13.67 3.85 29.29
N THR A 119 14.23 2.80 29.92
CA THR A 119 13.44 1.74 30.54
C THR A 119 14.21 1.06 31.67
N GLU A 120 13.49 0.56 32.69
CA GLU A 120 14.09 -0.13 33.84
C GLU A 120 14.63 -1.53 33.47
N ASN A 121 14.05 -2.18 32.45
CA ASN A 121 14.40 -3.53 32.04
C ASN A 121 14.86 -3.64 30.56
N PRO A 122 16.00 -3.03 30.16
CA PRO A 122 16.39 -2.94 28.75
C PRO A 122 16.54 -4.28 28.02
N LYS A 123 16.98 -5.34 28.71
CA LYS A 123 17.21 -6.65 28.08
C LYS A 123 15.91 -7.33 27.66
N GLU A 124 14.93 -7.34 28.54
CA GLU A 124 13.64 -7.98 28.32
C GLU A 124 12.83 -7.21 27.27
N GLU A 125 12.78 -5.88 27.43
CA GLU A 125 12.09 -5.02 26.48
C GLU A 125 12.74 -5.03 25.09
N ALA A 126 14.08 -5.09 24.99
CA ALA A 126 14.74 -5.22 23.70
C ALA A 126 14.43 -6.57 23.02
N ALA A 127 14.27 -7.66 23.78
CA ALA A 127 13.88 -8.95 23.23
C ALA A 127 12.46 -8.89 22.63
N PHE A 128 11.52 -8.30 23.36
CA PHE A 128 10.16 -8.07 22.85
C PHE A 128 10.18 -7.15 21.61
N LEU A 129 10.93 -6.04 21.66
CA LEU A 129 10.95 -5.05 20.61
C LEU A 129 11.41 -5.61 19.27
N LYS A 130 12.31 -6.60 19.25
CA LYS A 130 12.80 -7.22 18.01
C LYS A 130 11.66 -7.81 17.18
N ASP A 131 10.76 -8.56 17.81
CA ASP A 131 9.65 -9.23 17.15
C ASP A 131 8.37 -8.38 17.10
N MET A 132 8.41 -7.15 17.64
CA MET A 132 7.27 -6.25 17.64
C MET A 132 6.86 -5.91 16.20
N MET A 133 5.57 -6.08 15.91
CA MET A 133 4.99 -5.68 14.64
C MET A 133 4.91 -4.15 14.57
N VAL A 134 5.59 -3.57 13.58
CA VAL A 134 5.61 -2.12 13.33
C VAL A 134 4.54 -1.72 12.33
N ALA A 135 4.32 -2.53 11.31
CA ALA A 135 3.28 -2.30 10.34
C ALA A 135 2.71 -3.63 9.86
N ASP A 136 1.40 -3.64 9.64
CA ASP A 136 0.78 -4.56 8.69
C ASP A 136 0.47 -3.74 7.43
N PRO A 137 1.31 -3.83 6.37
CA PRO A 137 1.06 -3.12 5.13
C PRO A 137 -0.32 -3.41 4.53
N LYS A 138 -0.94 -4.56 4.86
CA LYS A 138 -2.26 -4.94 4.38
C LYS A 138 -3.39 -4.20 5.09
N HIS A 139 -3.18 -3.76 6.34
CA HIS A 139 -4.22 -3.15 7.17
C HIS A 139 -4.78 -1.84 6.59
N ARG A 140 -4.00 -1.10 5.79
CA ARG A 140 -4.46 0.10 5.07
C ARG A 140 -4.45 -0.05 3.56
N LEU A 141 -3.97 -1.18 3.04
CA LEU A 141 -3.86 -1.36 1.59
C LEU A 141 -5.22 -1.37 0.91
N HIS A 142 -6.21 -2.03 1.51
CA HIS A 142 -7.57 -2.03 0.97
C HIS A 142 -8.17 -0.62 0.90
N GLU A 143 -8.12 0.13 2.00
CA GLU A 143 -8.63 1.51 2.07
C GLU A 143 -7.92 2.42 1.06
N ASN A 144 -6.59 2.32 0.98
CA ASN A 144 -5.80 3.10 0.02
C ASN A 144 -6.09 2.71 -1.44
N LEU A 145 -6.34 1.43 -1.73
CA LEU A 145 -6.73 0.97 -3.09
C LEU A 145 -8.11 1.49 -3.48
N VAL A 146 -9.06 1.52 -2.54
CA VAL A 146 -10.39 2.10 -2.77
C VAL A 146 -10.28 3.62 -2.97
N ASP A 147 -9.54 4.34 -2.13
CA ASP A 147 -9.29 5.78 -2.28
C ASP A 147 -8.60 6.08 -3.63
N PHE A 148 -7.57 5.32 -3.95
CA PHE A 148 -6.88 5.37 -5.24
C PHE A 148 -7.86 5.20 -6.41
N ALA A 149 -8.67 4.13 -6.39
CA ALA A 149 -9.65 3.83 -7.44
C ALA A 149 -10.61 5.01 -7.65
N ILE A 150 -11.13 5.57 -6.55
CA ILE A 150 -12.06 6.70 -6.58
C ILE A 150 -11.41 7.94 -7.20
N ARG A 151 -10.15 8.22 -6.90
CA ARG A 151 -9.43 9.41 -7.41
C ARG A 151 -9.12 9.35 -8.90
N VAL A 152 -8.88 8.16 -9.44
CA VAL A 152 -8.59 7.97 -10.87
C VAL A 152 -9.84 7.78 -11.72
N THR A 153 -10.97 7.50 -11.07
CA THR A 153 -12.27 7.34 -11.73
C THR A 153 -12.73 8.70 -12.30
N PRO A 154 -13.28 8.73 -13.54
CA PRO A 154 -13.82 9.97 -14.11
C PRO A 154 -14.90 10.61 -13.22
N GLU A 155 -14.97 11.93 -13.26
CA GLU A 155 -16.05 12.66 -12.56
C GLU A 155 -17.43 12.21 -13.07
N GLY A 156 -18.41 12.13 -12.16
CA GLY A 156 -19.77 11.68 -12.49
C GLY A 156 -20.01 10.18 -12.31
N PHE A 157 -18.96 9.35 -12.28
CA PHE A 157 -19.06 7.91 -12.12
C PHE A 157 -19.24 7.54 -10.63
N ARG A 158 -20.51 7.53 -10.19
CA ARG A 158 -20.90 7.46 -8.78
C ARG A 158 -21.36 6.07 -8.35
N VAL A 159 -21.85 5.24 -9.28
CA VAL A 159 -22.26 3.86 -8.98
C VAL A 159 -21.03 2.98 -9.08
N ARG A 160 -20.66 2.33 -7.97
CA ARG A 160 -19.34 1.69 -7.81
C ARG A 160 -19.48 0.30 -7.23
N TYR A 161 -18.69 -0.62 -7.75
CA TYR A 161 -18.48 -1.94 -7.21
C TYR A 161 -16.98 -2.16 -7.03
N HIS A 162 -16.59 -2.79 -5.93
CA HIS A 162 -15.21 -3.24 -5.75
C HIS A 162 -15.19 -4.57 -5.01
N LEU A 163 -14.14 -5.33 -5.26
CA LEU A 163 -13.86 -6.57 -4.55
C LEU A 163 -12.37 -6.62 -4.24
N TYR A 164 -12.07 -6.88 -2.98
CA TYR A 164 -10.72 -7.12 -2.51
C TYR A 164 -10.63 -8.51 -1.89
N LYS A 165 -9.82 -9.40 -2.48
CA LYS A 165 -9.66 -10.78 -2.00
C LYS A 165 -8.21 -11.24 -2.16
N GLY A 166 -7.54 -11.50 -1.04
CA GLY A 166 -6.13 -11.90 -1.06
C GLY A 166 -5.24 -10.81 -1.64
N ASN A 167 -4.60 -11.09 -2.78
CA ASN A 167 -3.78 -10.13 -3.52
C ASN A 167 -4.49 -9.54 -4.75
N GLN A 168 -5.80 -9.75 -4.87
CA GLN A 168 -6.59 -9.33 -6.02
C GLN A 168 -7.50 -8.17 -5.65
N PHE A 169 -7.57 -7.18 -6.53
CA PHE A 169 -8.49 -6.06 -6.40
C PHE A 169 -9.14 -5.76 -7.75
N ILE A 170 -10.47 -5.64 -7.78
CA ILE A 170 -11.21 -5.10 -8.92
C ILE A 170 -12.06 -3.93 -8.47
N PHE A 171 -12.22 -2.97 -9.37
CA PHE A 171 -13.07 -1.81 -9.18
C PHE A 171 -13.78 -1.49 -10.49
N VAL A 172 -15.09 -1.30 -10.42
CA VAL A 172 -15.95 -0.97 -11.56
C VAL A 172 -16.79 0.23 -11.18
N ALA A 173 -16.85 1.23 -12.06
CA ALA A 173 -17.67 2.40 -11.86
C ALA A 173 -18.39 2.81 -13.14
N SER A 174 -19.58 3.37 -12.94
CA SER A 174 -20.40 3.96 -14.00
C SER A 174 -21.15 5.20 -13.51
N GLU A 175 -21.63 6.01 -14.45
CA GLU A 175 -22.52 7.14 -14.14
C GLU A 175 -23.88 6.68 -13.62
N GLU A 176 -24.44 5.66 -14.27
CA GLU A 176 -25.75 5.07 -13.93
C GLU A 176 -25.59 3.63 -13.39
N ALA A 177 -26.62 2.80 -13.52
CA ALA A 177 -26.64 1.44 -12.97
C ALA A 177 -25.52 0.54 -13.55
N LEU A 178 -24.88 -0.22 -12.66
CA LEU A 178 -23.89 -1.22 -13.06
C LEU A 178 -24.58 -2.46 -13.61
N LYS A 179 -24.12 -2.93 -14.77
CA LYS A 179 -24.51 -4.22 -15.33
C LYS A 179 -23.64 -5.33 -14.76
N HIS A 180 -24.22 -6.52 -14.58
CA HIS A 180 -23.48 -7.68 -14.06
C HIS A 180 -22.32 -8.08 -14.97
N GLU A 181 -22.53 -8.02 -16.30
CA GLU A 181 -21.51 -8.30 -17.31
C GLU A 181 -20.24 -7.46 -17.13
N TRP A 182 -20.36 -6.20 -16.71
CA TRP A 182 -19.20 -5.35 -16.46
C TRP A 182 -18.38 -5.76 -15.24
N ILE A 183 -19.00 -6.42 -14.27
CA ILE A 183 -18.29 -7.00 -13.12
C ILE A 183 -17.56 -8.28 -13.55
N GLU A 184 -18.21 -9.10 -14.37
CA GLU A 184 -17.60 -10.31 -14.94
C GLU A 184 -16.40 -10.00 -15.83
N GLU A 185 -16.52 -8.99 -16.70
CA GLU A 185 -15.41 -8.48 -17.52
C GLU A 185 -14.23 -8.01 -16.67
N ALA A 186 -14.47 -7.29 -15.56
CA ALA A 186 -13.39 -6.89 -14.65
C ALA A 186 -12.72 -8.11 -13.98
N GLY A 187 -13.49 -9.18 -13.72
CA GLY A 187 -12.96 -10.48 -13.31
C GLY A 187 -12.09 -11.12 -14.39
N ALA A 188 -12.50 -11.07 -15.66
CA ALA A 188 -11.71 -11.57 -16.79
C ALA A 188 -10.40 -10.78 -16.95
N MET A 189 -10.42 -9.46 -16.80
CA MET A 189 -9.21 -8.62 -16.79
C MET A 189 -8.22 -9.10 -15.72
N LEU A 190 -8.72 -9.46 -14.54
CA LEU A 190 -7.88 -9.98 -13.46
C LEU A 190 -7.26 -11.35 -13.82
N GLU A 191 -8.03 -12.24 -14.45
CA GLU A 191 -7.49 -13.52 -14.94
C GLU A 191 -6.39 -13.34 -16.00
N GLU A 192 -6.57 -12.39 -16.93
CA GLU A 192 -5.54 -12.02 -17.90
C GLU A 192 -4.26 -11.55 -17.21
N LEU A 193 -4.40 -10.65 -16.22
CA LEU A 193 -3.26 -10.18 -15.43
C LEU A 193 -2.54 -11.32 -14.71
N MET A 194 -3.26 -12.35 -14.23
CA MET A 194 -2.64 -13.53 -13.62
C MET A 194 -1.88 -14.39 -14.64
N LYS A 195 -2.47 -14.63 -15.83
CA LYS A 195 -1.87 -15.43 -16.92
C LYS A 195 -0.67 -14.74 -17.57
N GLY A 196 -0.62 -13.41 -17.58
CA GLY A 196 0.49 -12.60 -18.11
C GLY A 196 1.79 -12.67 -17.29
N GLY A 197 1.84 -13.49 -16.24
CA GLY A 197 3.06 -13.69 -15.45
C GLY A 197 3.96 -14.72 -16.08
N LYS A 198 5.10 -14.27 -16.60
CA LYS A 198 6.18 -15.17 -17.00
C LYS A 198 6.57 -16.07 -15.81
N ASN A 199 6.65 -17.38 -16.09
CA ASN A 199 7.53 -18.31 -15.38
C ASN A 199 8.96 -17.75 -15.27
#